data_AF-A0A5C9C2W3-F1
#
_entry.id   AF-A0A5C9C2W3-F1
#
_cell.length_a   1.000
_cell.length_b   1.000
_cell.length_c   1.000
_cell.angle_alpha   90.00
_cell.angle_beta   90.00
_cell.angle_gamma   90.00
#
_symmetry.space_group_name_H-M   'P 1'
#
loop_
_entity.id
_entity.type
_entity.pdbx_description
1 polymer ?
#
loop_
_entity_poly.entity_id
_entity_poly.type
_entity_poly.pdbx_seq_one_letter_code
_entity_poly.pdbx_strand_id
1 'polypeptide(L)'
;ILQANLAGSGFNFYPDPYPDQQLFYRSDNATLARLGVPAHTISTSKMDSEPNYHQLTDEIGTLNMANMTQIIKAIAISARGIISGKETPTRVDTSSLR
;
A
#
# COMPACT_ATOMS: atom_id res chain seq x y z
N ILE A 1 4.69 11.22 1.05
CA ILE A 1 5.79 10.93 0.10
C ILE A 1 5.25 10.24 -1.15
N LEU A 2 4.74 9.00 -1.05
CA LEU A 2 4.31 8.24 -2.23
C LEU A 2 3.31 8.99 -3.13
N GLN A 3 2.23 9.55 -2.57
CA GLN A 3 1.26 10.36 -3.33
C GLN A 3 1.88 11.62 -3.96
N ALA A 4 2.77 12.31 -3.26
CA ALA A 4 3.43 13.51 -3.79
C ALA A 4 4.33 13.16 -4.99
N ASN A 5 5.00 12.01 -4.95
CA ASN A 5 5.84 11.52 -6.03
C ASN A 5 5.03 11.07 -7.27
N LEU A 6 3.70 10.94 -7.16
CA LEU A 6 2.79 10.67 -8.26
C LEU A 6 2.23 11.94 -8.92
N ALA A 7 2.61 13.14 -8.47
CA ALA A 7 2.15 14.39 -9.07
C ALA A 7 2.39 14.42 -10.59
N GLY A 8 1.36 14.73 -11.36
CA GLY A 8 1.40 14.73 -12.83
C GLY A 8 1.21 13.36 -13.49
N SER A 9 1.12 12.27 -12.72
CA SER A 9 0.64 10.98 -13.20
C SER A 9 -0.89 10.90 -13.16
N GLY A 10 -1.46 9.88 -13.83
CA GLY A 10 -2.90 9.57 -13.73
C GLY A 10 -3.30 8.80 -12.47
N PHE A 11 -2.42 8.68 -11.47
CA PHE A 11 -2.62 7.86 -10.27
C PHE A 11 -2.84 8.65 -9.01
N ASN A 12 -3.77 8.18 -8.18
CA ASN A 12 -3.99 8.67 -6.83
C ASN A 12 -4.13 7.50 -5.86
N PHE A 13 -3.43 7.59 -4.74
CA PHE A 13 -3.71 6.84 -3.54
C PHE A 13 -4.81 7.55 -2.76
N TYR A 14 -5.74 6.77 -2.23
CA TYR A 14 -6.81 7.24 -1.36
C TYR A 14 -6.55 6.74 0.06
N PRO A 15 -7.02 7.46 1.09
CA PRO A 15 -7.02 6.95 2.46
C PRO A 15 -7.76 5.61 2.55
N ASP A 16 -7.38 4.78 3.53
CA ASP A 16 -8.03 3.50 3.79
C ASP A 16 -9.55 3.71 4.01
N PRO A 17 -10.42 3.18 3.12
CA PRO A 17 -11.86 3.31 3.27
C PRO A 17 -12.45 2.35 4.32
N TYR A 18 -11.65 1.44 4.90
CA TYR A 18 -12.07 0.43 5.88
C TYR A 18 -11.38 0.59 7.25
N PRO A 19 -11.46 1.75 7.91
CA PRO A 19 -10.72 2.03 9.15
C PRO A 19 -11.01 1.03 10.28
N ASP A 20 -12.25 0.55 10.38
CA ASP A 20 -12.65 -0.42 11.41
C ASP A 20 -11.98 -1.79 11.24
N GLN A 21 -11.53 -2.13 10.03
CA GLN A 21 -10.85 -3.39 9.75
C GLN A 21 -9.36 -3.37 10.12
N GLN A 22 -8.80 -2.18 10.40
CA GLN A 22 -7.41 -2.03 10.84
C GLN A 22 -6.40 -2.71 9.90
N LEU A 23 -6.59 -2.58 8.59
CA LEU A 23 -5.85 -3.36 7.58
C LEU A 23 -4.34 -3.17 7.67
N PHE A 24 -3.87 -1.97 8.03
CA PHE A 24 -2.46 -1.69 8.29
C PHE A 24 -1.84 -2.65 9.33
N TYR A 25 -2.59 -3.01 10.37
CA TYR A 25 -2.14 -3.86 11.48
C TYR A 25 -2.32 -5.36 11.21
N ARG A 26 -2.92 -5.72 10.06
CA ARG A 26 -3.17 -7.10 9.64
C ARG A 26 -2.20 -7.58 8.57
N SER A 27 -1.13 -6.83 8.32
CA SER A 27 -0.12 -7.12 7.32
C SER A 27 1.30 -6.92 7.89
N ASP A 28 2.31 -7.44 7.19
CA ASP A 28 3.68 -7.57 7.69
C ASP A 28 4.35 -6.22 8.02
N ASN A 29 3.91 -5.14 7.36
CA ASN A 29 4.40 -3.79 7.57
C ASN A 29 4.24 -3.31 9.03
N ALA A 30 3.26 -3.82 9.77
CA ALA A 30 3.00 -3.38 11.14
C ALA A 30 4.18 -3.68 12.07
N THR A 31 4.83 -4.83 11.89
CA THR A 31 6.01 -5.22 12.67
C THR A 31 7.18 -4.28 12.40
N LEU A 32 7.37 -3.87 11.14
CA LEU A 32 8.39 -2.88 10.78
C LEU A 32 8.09 -1.51 11.42
N ALA A 33 6.84 -1.07 11.38
CA ALA A 33 6.42 0.18 12.02
C ALA A 33 6.69 0.18 13.52
N ARG A 34 6.43 -0.94 14.21
CA ARG A 34 6.76 -1.11 15.65
C ARG A 34 8.24 -1.01 15.96
N LEU A 35 9.10 -1.29 14.98
CA LEU A 35 10.56 -1.08 15.07
C LEU A 35 10.98 0.32 14.64
N GLY A 36 10.03 1.24 14.45
CA GLY A 36 10.24 2.62 14.02
C GLY A 36 10.54 2.77 12.53
N VAL A 37 10.41 1.71 11.71
CA VAL A 37 10.63 1.80 10.27
C VAL A 37 9.38 2.39 9.59
N PRO A 38 9.50 3.45 8.76
CA PRO A 38 8.39 3.95 7.97
C PRO A 38 7.83 2.85 7.07
N ALA A 39 6.56 2.51 7.26
CA ALA A 39 5.92 1.42 6.54
C ALA A 39 4.48 1.80 6.16
N HIS A 40 3.97 1.24 5.06
CA HIS A 40 2.61 1.42 4.57
C HIS A 40 2.14 0.13 3.90
N THR A 41 0.82 -0.08 3.90
CA THR A 41 0.14 -1.09 3.08
C THR A 41 -0.54 -0.38 1.93
N ILE A 42 -0.42 -0.92 0.72
CA ILE A 42 -1.19 -0.47 -0.45
C ILE A 42 -2.09 -1.62 -0.85
N SER A 43 -3.39 -1.39 -0.93
CA SER A 43 -4.38 -2.40 -1.31
C SER A 43 -5.25 -1.88 -2.45
N THR A 44 -5.59 -2.77 -3.37
CA THR A 44 -6.63 -2.54 -4.38
C THR A 44 -7.87 -3.39 -4.13
N SER A 45 -7.87 -4.19 -3.06
CA SER A 45 -9.00 -5.03 -2.66
C SER A 45 -10.13 -4.17 -2.12
N LYS A 46 -11.34 -4.52 -2.51
CA LYS A 46 -12.57 -3.94 -1.97
C LYS A 46 -13.12 -4.89 -0.94
N MET A 47 -12.78 -4.68 0.34
CA MET A 47 -13.05 -5.65 1.41
C MET A 47 -14.53 -6.03 1.58
N ASP A 48 -15.46 -5.20 1.10
CA ASP A 48 -16.90 -5.47 1.02
C ASP A 48 -17.30 -6.39 -0.14
N SER A 49 -16.39 -6.69 -1.06
CA SER A 49 -16.59 -7.44 -2.29
C SER A 49 -15.31 -8.18 -2.75
N GLU A 50 -14.74 -9.03 -1.88
CA GLU A 50 -13.62 -9.92 -2.22
C GLU A 50 -14.05 -11.41 -2.26
N PRO A 51 -14.71 -11.89 -3.33
CA PRO A 51 -15.24 -13.26 -3.40
C PRO A 51 -14.14 -14.34 -3.46
N ASN A 52 -12.92 -13.98 -3.85
CA ASN A 52 -11.83 -14.92 -4.04
C ASN A 52 -10.89 -15.00 -2.83
N TYR A 53 -10.98 -14.06 -1.89
CA TYR A 53 -10.03 -13.99 -0.77
C TYR A 53 -10.07 -15.25 0.10
N HIS A 54 -8.90 -15.88 0.30
CA HIS A 54 -8.74 -17.16 1.00
C HIS A 54 -9.54 -18.34 0.38
N GLN A 55 -9.83 -18.29 -0.92
CA GLN A 55 -10.49 -19.38 -1.64
C GLN A 55 -9.55 -20.00 -2.69
N LEU A 56 -9.89 -21.23 -3.13
CA LEU A 56 -9.19 -21.87 -4.26
C LEU A 56 -9.35 -21.11 -5.58
N THR A 57 -10.32 -20.20 -5.65
CA THR A 57 -10.55 -19.32 -6.80
C THR A 57 -9.65 -18.09 -6.80
N ASP A 58 -8.77 -17.90 -5.80
CA ASP A 58 -7.72 -16.87 -5.83
C ASP A 58 -6.61 -17.26 -6.80
N GLU A 59 -6.89 -17.09 -8.09
CA GLU A 59 -6.03 -17.53 -9.18
C GLU A 59 -5.95 -16.49 -10.31
N ILE A 60 -5.01 -16.68 -11.23
CA ILE A 60 -4.65 -15.71 -12.27
C ILE A 60 -5.81 -15.22 -13.14
N GLY A 61 -6.76 -16.10 -13.47
CA GLY A 61 -7.96 -15.80 -14.25
C GLY A 61 -8.93 -14.86 -13.55
N THR A 62 -8.84 -14.70 -12.23
CA THR A 62 -9.65 -13.74 -11.47
C THR A 62 -9.01 -12.35 -11.34
N LEU A 63 -7.76 -12.19 -11.80
CA LEU A 63 -7.03 -10.94 -11.68
C LEU A 63 -7.43 -9.95 -12.77
N ASN A 64 -7.65 -8.69 -12.38
CA ASN A 64 -7.68 -7.58 -13.33
C ASN A 64 -6.24 -7.16 -13.69
N MET A 65 -5.69 -7.76 -14.74
CA MET A 65 -4.31 -7.53 -15.18
C MET A 65 -4.02 -6.07 -15.57
N ALA A 66 -5.01 -5.36 -16.10
CA ALA A 66 -4.86 -3.94 -16.41
C ALA A 66 -4.67 -3.13 -15.13
N ASN A 67 -5.55 -3.32 -14.13
CA ASN A 67 -5.43 -2.66 -12.83
C ASN A 67 -4.12 -3.03 -12.12
N MET A 68 -3.73 -4.30 -12.14
CA MET A 68 -2.46 -4.78 -11.57
C MET A 68 -1.25 -4.08 -12.21
N THR A 69 -1.23 -3.99 -13.54
CA THR A 69 -0.15 -3.28 -14.26
C THR A 69 -0.05 -1.82 -13.85
N GLN A 70 -1.21 -1.18 -13.69
CA GLN A 70 -1.27 0.22 -13.32
C GLN A 70 -0.80 0.48 -11.89
N ILE A 71 -1.21 -0.33 -10.91
CA ILE A 71 -0.75 -0.18 -9.51
C ILE A 71 0.75 -0.47 -9.38
N ILE A 72 1.30 -1.45 -10.12
CA ILE A 72 2.75 -1.72 -10.16
C ILE A 72 3.51 -0.49 -10.67
N LYS A 73 3.03 0.15 -11.75
CA LYS A 73 3.64 1.39 -12.27
C LYS A 73 3.57 2.53 -11.25
N ALA A 74 2.43 2.70 -10.58
CA ALA A 74 2.27 3.73 -9.54
C ALA A 74 3.27 3.52 -8.40
N ILE A 75 3.40 2.29 -7.88
CA ILE A 75 4.39 1.96 -6.85
C ILE A 75 5.81 2.28 -7.35
N ALA A 76 6.16 1.81 -8.55
CA ALA A 76 7.49 2.03 -9.12
C ALA A 76 7.85 3.51 -9.27
N ILE A 77 6.91 4.35 -9.76
CA ILE A 77 7.12 5.81 -9.88
C ILE A 77 7.26 6.44 -8.49
N SER A 78 6.32 6.13 -7.59
CA SER A 78 6.25 6.77 -6.27
C SER A 78 7.46 6.47 -5.38
N ALA A 79 8.11 5.32 -5.56
CA ALA A 79 9.29 4.91 -4.80
C ALA A 79 10.60 5.55 -5.29
N ARG A 80 10.65 6.15 -6.50
CA ARG A 80 11.91 6.62 -7.12
C ARG A 80 12.70 7.58 -6.25
N GLY A 81 12.04 8.57 -5.66
CA GLY A 81 12.74 9.58 -4.85
C GLY A 81 13.24 9.04 -3.51
N ILE A 82 12.62 7.99 -2.96
CA ILE A 82 13.15 7.24 -1.81
C ILE A 82 14.41 6.47 -2.23
N ILE A 83 14.34 5.74 -3.35
CA ILE A 83 15.45 4.94 -3.88
C ILE A 83 16.66 5.82 -4.23
N SER A 84 16.43 7.01 -4.78
CA SER A 84 17.50 7.95 -5.13
C SER A 84 18.01 8.77 -3.93
N GLY A 85 17.46 8.58 -2.72
CA GLY A 85 17.83 9.34 -1.53
C GLY A 85 17.38 10.81 -1.54
N LYS A 86 16.44 11.18 -2.41
CA LYS A 86 15.85 12.54 -2.44
C LYS A 86 14.92 12.75 -1.25
N GLU A 87 14.02 11.80 -1.02
CA GLU A 87 13.22 11.76 0.21
C GLU A 87 13.84 10.76 1.19
N THR A 88 14.18 11.23 2.38
CA THR A 88 14.83 10.44 3.44
C THR A 88 13.90 10.33 4.66
N PRO A 89 12.88 9.45 4.59
CA PRO A 89 11.92 9.32 5.69
C PRO A 89 12.63 8.89 6.98
N THR A 90 12.32 9.59 8.07
CA THR A 90 12.87 9.34 9.40
C THR A 90 12.04 8.31 10.14
N ARG A 91 12.57 7.77 11.25
CA ARG A 91 11.85 6.80 12.07
C ARG A 91 10.50 7.36 12.54
N VAL A 92 9.49 6.50 12.55
CA VAL A 92 8.16 6.83 13.09
C VAL A 92 8.17 6.75 14.61
N ASP A 93 7.33 7.55 15.26
CA ASP A 93 7.11 7.49 16.70
C ASP A 93 6.29 6.25 17.06
N THR A 94 6.96 5.27 17.69
CA THR A 94 6.34 4.00 18.05
C THR A 94 5.34 4.12 19.21
N SER A 95 5.39 5.20 20.00
CA SER A 95 4.43 5.42 21.10
C SER A 95 3.04 5.82 20.59
N SER A 96 2.95 6.29 19.35
CA SER A 96 1.70 6.65 18.67
C SER A 96 1.03 5.47 17.95
N LEU A 97 1.69 4.31 17.89
CA LEU A 97 1.17 3.11 17.23
C LEU A 97 0.29 2.31 18.20
N ARG A 98 -0.74 1.66 17.63
CA ARG A 98 -1.69 0.82 18.38
C ARG A 98 -1.13 -0.56 18.76
#